data_AF-A0A7S4MZ84-F1
#
_entry.id   AF-A0A7S4MZ84-F1
#
_cell.length_a   1.000
_cell.length_b   1.000
_cell.length_c   1.000
_cell.angle_alpha   90.00
_cell.angle_beta   90.00
_cell.angle_gamma   90.00
#
_symmetry.space_group_name_H-M   'P 1'
#
loop_
_entity.id
_entity.type
_entity.pdbx_description
1 polymer ?
#
loop_
_entity_poly.entity_id
_entity_poly.type
_entity_poly.pdbx_seq_one_letter_code
_entity_poly.pdbx_strand_id
1 'polypeptide(L)'
;VKVRVVGFLDNVEEYMLASDVIVSKAGPGSIAEAAACGRPCMVYDFLPGQEEANVDFVLKRGMGGFEPDANKAAQVVLSWLNDQPTLRKLSDASRKANSNPHAAHDIAAAIITLIQVSSSEAPPWADDAGAGARQT
;
A
#
# COMPACT_ATOMS: atom_id res chain seq x y z
N VAL A 1 17.19 17.58 -19.98
CA VAL A 1 16.50 16.79 -18.92
C VAL A 1 17.48 16.56 -17.78
N LYS A 2 17.05 16.71 -16.52
CA LYS A 2 17.88 16.40 -15.34
C LYS A 2 17.45 15.03 -14.82
N VAL A 3 18.39 14.09 -14.70
CA VAL A 3 18.14 12.73 -14.21
C VAL A 3 18.96 12.53 -12.93
N ARG A 4 18.33 11.96 -11.91
CA ARG A 4 19.01 11.55 -10.67
C ARG A 4 18.85 10.05 -10.52
N VAL A 5 19.96 9.33 -10.48
CA VAL A 5 20.01 7.89 -10.25
C VAL A 5 20.44 7.66 -8.80
N VAL A 6 19.70 6.82 -8.09
CA VAL A 6 19.95 6.44 -6.70
C VAL A 6 19.84 4.92 -6.57
N GLY A 7 20.50 4.35 -5.55
CA GLY A 7 20.39 2.94 -5.22
C GLY A 7 19.22 2.68 -4.28
N PHE A 8 19.44 1.81 -3.29
CA PHE A 8 18.49 1.59 -2.21
C PHE A 8 18.30 2.87 -1.38
N LEU A 9 17.06 3.13 -0.97
CA LEU A 9 16.66 4.30 -0.19
C LEU A 9 15.94 3.83 1.07
N ASP A 10 16.36 4.33 2.23
CA ASP A 10 15.65 4.13 3.50
C ASP A 10 14.51 5.16 3.70
N ASN A 11 14.51 6.24 2.92
CA ASN A 11 13.62 7.40 3.00
C ASN A 11 12.81 7.58 1.69
N VAL A 12 12.22 6.49 1.17
CA VAL A 12 11.51 6.50 -0.12
C VAL A 12 10.34 7.48 -0.14
N GLU A 13 9.71 7.74 1.00
CA GLU A 13 8.62 8.69 1.18
C GLU A 13 9.02 10.12 0.82
N GLU A 14 10.24 10.55 1.13
CA GLU A 14 10.73 11.89 0.77
C GLU A 14 10.79 12.05 -0.75
N TYR A 15 11.23 11.01 -1.46
CA TYR A 15 11.30 10.99 -2.92
C TYR A 15 9.91 10.93 -3.55
N MET A 16 8.99 10.15 -2.99
CA MET A 16 7.61 10.08 -3.47
C MET A 16 6.88 11.41 -3.27
N LEU A 17 7.04 12.07 -2.12
CA LEU A 17 6.45 13.37 -1.84
C LEU A 17 7.01 14.49 -2.73
N ALA A 18 8.28 14.40 -3.10
CA ALA A 18 8.92 15.33 -4.04
C ALA A 18 8.54 15.08 -5.51
N SER A 19 7.82 14.00 -5.81
CA SER A 19 7.45 13.59 -7.18
C SER A 19 6.00 13.97 -7.53
N ASP A 20 5.70 14.09 -8.83
CA ASP A 20 4.33 14.32 -9.31
C ASP A 20 3.62 13.01 -9.70
N VAL A 21 4.36 12.02 -10.18
CA VAL A 21 3.87 10.72 -10.65
C VAL A 21 4.86 9.63 -10.25
N ILE A 22 4.37 8.47 -9.85
CA ILE A 22 5.18 7.27 -9.60
C ILE A 22 5.04 6.32 -10.78
N VAL A 23 6.15 5.73 -11.24
CA VAL A 23 6.15 4.69 -12.27
C VAL A 23 6.78 3.44 -11.66
N SER A 24 6.05 2.34 -11.56
CA SER A 24 6.51 1.12 -10.89
C SER A 24 5.80 -0.13 -11.41
N LYS A 25 6.22 -1.31 -10.98
CA LYS A 25 5.42 -2.53 -11.10
C LYS A 25 4.23 -2.50 -10.12
N ALA A 26 3.31 -3.45 -10.26
CA ALA A 26 2.08 -3.56 -9.45
C ALA A 26 2.32 -4.08 -8.01
N GLY A 27 3.43 -3.67 -7.38
CA GLY A 27 3.77 -4.03 -6.01
C GLY A 27 2.77 -3.41 -5.03
N PRO A 28 2.16 -4.21 -4.13
CA PRO A 28 1.10 -3.70 -3.25
C PRO A 28 1.61 -2.63 -2.28
N GLY A 29 2.84 -2.77 -1.76
CA GLY A 29 3.47 -1.77 -0.90
C GLY A 29 3.66 -0.42 -1.60
N SER A 30 4.30 -0.43 -2.78
CA SER A 30 4.53 0.80 -3.54
C SER A 30 3.24 1.48 -4.01
N ILE A 31 2.20 0.71 -4.33
CA ILE A 31 0.87 1.26 -4.64
C ILE A 31 0.25 1.94 -3.40
N ALA A 32 0.33 1.29 -2.23
CA ALA A 32 -0.18 1.85 -0.99
C ALA A 32 0.58 3.12 -0.58
N GLU A 33 1.91 3.13 -0.71
CA GLU A 33 2.77 4.28 -0.44
C GLU A 33 2.48 5.45 -1.40
N ALA A 34 2.34 5.17 -2.70
CA ALA A 34 1.95 6.19 -3.68
C ALA A 34 0.57 6.79 -3.36
N ALA A 35 -0.41 5.95 -2.99
CA ALA A 35 -1.73 6.41 -2.56
C ALA A 35 -1.65 7.28 -1.29
N ALA A 36 -0.88 6.87 -0.29
CA ALA A 36 -0.63 7.62 0.94
C ALA A 36 0.03 8.98 0.68
N CYS A 37 0.96 9.04 -0.30
CA CYS A 37 1.57 10.29 -0.75
C CYS A 37 0.66 11.11 -1.70
N GLY A 38 -0.52 10.59 -2.04
CA GLY A 38 -1.45 11.20 -2.99
C GLY A 38 -0.87 11.34 -4.40
N ARG A 39 -0.01 10.41 -4.81
CA ARG A 39 0.65 10.41 -6.11
C ARG A 39 0.00 9.38 -7.04
N PRO A 40 -0.34 9.75 -8.28
CA PRO A 40 -0.81 8.79 -9.25
C PRO A 40 0.28 7.80 -9.66
N CYS A 41 -0.13 6.57 -9.97
CA CYS A 41 0.79 5.48 -10.30
C CYS A 41 0.60 5.01 -11.75
N MET A 42 1.67 5.05 -12.55
CA MET A 42 1.75 4.36 -13.83
C MET A 42 2.36 2.99 -13.61
N VAL A 43 1.54 1.94 -13.74
CA VAL A 43 1.97 0.57 -13.60
C VAL A 43 2.46 0.03 -14.94
N TYR A 44 3.66 -0.55 -14.99
CA TYR A 44 4.21 -1.10 -16.25
C TYR A 44 4.36 -2.63 -16.25
N ASP A 45 4.25 -3.27 -15.09
CA ASP A 45 4.44 -4.72 -14.97
C ASP A 45 3.75 -5.26 -13.72
N PHE A 46 3.55 -6.56 -13.65
CA PHE A 46 3.00 -7.26 -12.50
C PHE A 46 3.50 -8.71 -12.47
N LEU A 47 3.63 -9.29 -11.27
CA LEU A 47 3.92 -10.71 -11.12
C LEU A 47 2.66 -11.57 -11.35
N PRO A 48 2.63 -12.46 -12.36
CA PRO A 48 1.45 -13.28 -12.63
C PRO A 48 1.09 -14.22 -11.48
N GLY A 49 -0.20 -14.36 -11.19
CA GLY A 49 -0.78 -15.10 -10.09
C GLY A 49 -0.75 -14.39 -8.73
N GLN A 50 -0.11 -13.22 -8.62
CA GLN A 50 0.01 -12.47 -7.36
C GLN A 50 -0.45 -11.02 -7.48
N GLU A 51 -0.06 -10.32 -8.54
CA GLU A 51 -0.19 -8.87 -8.63
C GLU A 51 -1.21 -8.38 -9.68
N GLU A 52 -1.89 -9.25 -10.44
CA GLU A 52 -2.91 -8.84 -11.42
C GLU A 52 -4.01 -7.98 -10.80
N ALA A 53 -4.48 -8.39 -9.62
CA ALA A 53 -5.53 -7.69 -8.90
C ALA A 53 -5.12 -6.26 -8.48
N ASN A 54 -3.83 -6.00 -8.35
CA ASN A 54 -3.31 -4.68 -7.99
C ASN A 54 -3.36 -3.72 -9.19
N VAL A 55 -3.16 -4.23 -10.42
CA VAL A 55 -3.38 -3.45 -11.65
C VAL A 55 -4.85 -3.01 -11.70
N ASP A 56 -5.75 -3.97 -11.51
CA ASP A 56 -7.19 -3.74 -11.46
C ASP A 56 -7.58 -2.72 -10.39
N PHE A 57 -6.95 -2.78 -9.21
CA PHE A 57 -7.17 -1.83 -8.13
C PHE A 57 -6.83 -0.40 -8.57
N VAL A 58 -5.64 -0.19 -9.15
CA VAL A 58 -5.18 1.13 -9.63
C VAL A 58 -6.16 1.72 -10.65
N LEU A 59 -6.56 0.90 -11.64
CA LEU A 59 -7.47 1.30 -12.72
C LEU A 59 -8.88 1.61 -12.20
N LYS A 60 -9.47 0.72 -11.40
CA LYS A 60 -10.84 0.87 -10.87
C LYS A 60 -10.97 2.04 -9.90
N ARG A 61 -9.90 2.36 -9.15
CA ARG A 61 -9.85 3.54 -8.27
C ARG A 61 -9.58 4.84 -9.04
N GLY A 62 -9.21 4.76 -10.32
CA GLY A 62 -8.87 5.92 -11.13
C GLY A 62 -7.65 6.69 -10.62
N MET A 63 -6.76 6.01 -9.90
CA MET A 63 -5.57 6.60 -9.28
C MET A 63 -4.32 6.47 -10.18
N GLY A 64 -4.49 6.01 -11.41
CA GLY A 64 -3.35 5.70 -12.26
C GLY A 64 -3.74 4.99 -13.55
N GLY A 65 -2.75 4.35 -14.16
CA GLY A 65 -2.87 3.65 -15.44
C GLY A 65 -2.00 2.39 -15.47
N PHE A 66 -2.21 1.57 -16.50
CA PHE A 66 -1.38 0.41 -16.81
C PHE A 66 -0.95 0.48 -18.27
N GLU A 67 0.35 0.38 -18.51
CA GLU A 67 0.92 0.31 -19.86
C GLU A 67 2.27 -0.41 -19.84
N PRO A 68 2.36 -1.63 -20.40
CA PRO A 68 3.58 -2.43 -20.36
C PRO A 68 4.68 -1.97 -21.33
N ASP A 69 4.35 -1.18 -22.35
CA ASP A 69 5.35 -0.59 -23.22
C ASP A 69 5.91 0.70 -22.62
N ALA A 70 7.23 0.74 -22.39
CA ALA A 70 7.89 1.87 -21.75
C ALA A 70 7.71 3.21 -22.50
N ASN A 71 7.67 3.19 -23.83
CA ASN A 71 7.49 4.42 -24.62
C ASN A 71 6.05 4.94 -24.50
N LYS A 72 5.06 4.05 -24.56
CA LYS A 72 3.66 4.41 -24.36
C LYS A 72 3.41 4.87 -22.92
N ALA A 73 3.98 4.20 -21.92
CA ALA A 73 3.88 4.61 -20.53
C ALA A 73 4.43 6.02 -20.33
N ALA A 74 5.59 6.34 -20.91
CA ALA A 74 6.15 7.68 -20.90
C ALA A 74 5.24 8.71 -21.58
N GLN A 75 4.64 8.38 -22.72
CA GLN A 75 3.67 9.26 -23.41
C GLN A 75 2.44 9.54 -22.55
N VAL A 76 1.89 8.53 -21.88
CA VAL A 76 0.74 8.70 -20.98
C VAL A 76 1.11 9.58 -19.79
N VAL A 77 2.24 9.31 -19.13
CA VAL A 77 2.73 10.15 -18.01
C VAL A 77 2.95 11.60 -18.46
N LEU A 78 3.56 11.82 -19.63
CA LEU A 78 3.72 13.16 -20.20
C LEU A 78 2.37 13.84 -20.45
N SER A 79 1.35 13.10 -20.89
CA SER A 79 0.01 13.68 -21.08
C SER A 79 -0.60 14.15 -19.76
N TRP A 80 -0.40 13.41 -18.66
CA TRP A 80 -0.83 13.82 -17.32
C TRP A 80 -0.09 15.07 -16.85
N LEU A 81 1.24 15.09 -16.97
CA LEU A 81 2.06 16.22 -16.53
C LEU A 81 1.75 17.53 -17.29
N ASN A 82 1.36 17.42 -18.56
CA ASN A 82 0.96 18.55 -19.40
C ASN A 82 -0.49 18.99 -19.20
N ASP A 83 -1.31 18.21 -18.49
CA ASP A 83 -2.72 18.51 -18.20
C ASP A 83 -2.97 18.53 -16.68
N GLN A 84 -2.74 19.71 -16.09
CA GLN A 84 -2.86 19.94 -14.65
C GLN A 84 -4.21 19.51 -14.05
N PRO A 85 -5.37 19.80 -14.67
CA PRO A 85 -6.66 19.23 -14.27
C PRO A 85 -6.65 17.70 -14.15
N THR A 86 -6.12 16.98 -15.15
CA THR A 86 -6.04 15.52 -15.12
C THR A 86 -5.11 15.04 -14.02
N LEU A 87 -3.91 15.62 -13.90
CA LEU A 87 -2.96 15.26 -12.84
C LEU A 87 -3.56 15.44 -11.44
N ARG A 88 -4.25 16.56 -11.20
CA ARG A 88 -4.95 16.84 -9.93
C ARG A 88 -6.05 15.81 -9.67
N LYS A 89 -6.86 15.49 -10.67
CA LYS A 89 -7.91 14.46 -10.56
C LYS A 89 -7.33 13.10 -10.16
N LEU A 90 -6.25 12.66 -10.80
CA LEU A 90 -5.59 11.39 -10.48
C LEU A 90 -4.96 11.43 -9.07
N SER A 91 -4.34 12.55 -8.69
CA SER A 91 -3.78 12.77 -7.35
C SER A 91 -4.87 12.75 -6.26
N ASP A 92 -6.02 13.36 -6.51
CA ASP A 92 -7.18 13.33 -5.61
C ASP A 92 -7.78 11.92 -5.51
N ALA A 93 -7.86 11.20 -6.63
CA ALA A 93 -8.28 9.80 -6.62
C ALA A 93 -7.32 8.93 -5.80
N SER A 94 -6.01 9.17 -5.90
CA SER A 94 -4.98 8.48 -5.12
C SER A 94 -5.20 8.68 -3.61
N ARG A 95 -5.45 9.92 -3.17
CA ARG A 95 -5.78 10.24 -1.76
C ARG A 95 -7.11 9.62 -1.28
N LYS A 96 -8.01 9.27 -2.20
CA LYS A 96 -9.32 8.69 -1.89
C LYS A 96 -9.35 7.17 -2.06
N ALA A 97 -8.27 6.56 -2.56
CA ALA A 97 -8.18 5.13 -2.87
C ALA A 97 -7.94 4.28 -1.61
N ASN A 98 -8.70 4.53 -0.53
CA ASN A 98 -8.52 3.92 0.78
C ASN A 98 -7.07 4.08 1.31
N SER A 99 -6.40 5.19 0.99
CA SER A 99 -5.07 5.48 1.53
C SER A 99 -5.16 5.70 3.03
N ASN A 100 -4.48 4.86 3.82
CA ASN A 100 -4.35 5.03 5.25
C ASN A 100 -2.87 4.93 5.66
N PRO A 101 -2.18 6.07 5.88
CA PRO A 101 -0.80 6.10 6.35
C PRO A 101 -0.58 5.41 7.71
N HIS A 102 -1.64 5.20 8.49
CA HIS A 102 -1.59 4.58 9.82
C HIS A 102 -2.07 3.12 9.82
N ALA A 103 -2.33 2.51 8.66
CA ALA A 103 -2.90 1.16 8.58
C ALA A 103 -2.14 0.12 9.41
N ALA A 104 -0.81 0.14 9.39
CA ALA A 104 0.00 -0.77 10.19
C ALA A 104 -0.21 -0.57 11.71
N HIS A 105 -0.28 0.68 12.16
CA HIS A 105 -0.55 1.01 13.57
C HIS A 105 -1.96 0.60 13.97
N ASP A 106 -2.96 0.87 13.11
CA ASP A 106 -4.36 0.53 13.36
C ASP A 106 -4.53 -0.99 13.49
N ILE A 107 -3.89 -1.76 12.60
CA ILE A 107 -3.89 -3.22 12.65
C ILE A 107 -3.22 -3.72 13.94
N ALA A 108 -2.06 -3.16 14.31
CA ALA A 108 -1.37 -3.55 15.53
C ALA A 108 -2.22 -3.26 16.79
N ALA A 109 -2.86 -2.10 16.86
CA ALA A 109 -3.76 -1.73 17.95
C ALA A 109 -4.99 -2.66 18.04
N ALA A 110 -5.56 -3.03 16.89
CA ALA A 110 -6.67 -4.00 16.83
C ALA A 110 -6.24 -5.38 17.36
N ILE A 111 -5.05 -5.87 16.97
CA ILE A 111 -4.51 -7.14 17.45
C ILE A 111 -4.29 -7.11 18.97
N ILE A 112 -3.71 -6.03 19.52
CA ILE A 112 -3.51 -5.86 20.97
C ILE A 112 -4.85 -5.93 21.71
N THR A 113 -5.87 -5.25 21.17
CA THR A 113 -7.21 -5.25 21.75
C THR A 113 -7.81 -6.66 21.79
N LEU A 114 -7.68 -7.43 20.70
CA LEU A 114 -8.17 -8.81 20.63
C LEU A 114 -7.52 -9.72 21.68
N ILE A 115 -6.21 -9.59 21.89
CA ILE A 115 -5.46 -10.38 22.88
C ILE A 115 -5.89 -10.02 24.32
N GLN A 116 -6.17 -8.74 24.58
CA GLN A 116 -6.61 -8.30 25.91
C GLN A 116 -8.02 -8.83 26.24
N VAL A 117 -8.93 -8.83 25.26
CA VAL A 117 -10.27 -9.40 25.44
C VAL A 117 -10.20 -10.90 25.73
N SER A 118 -9.39 -11.66 24.98
CA SER A 118 -9.25 -13.11 25.20
C SER A 118 -8.57 -13.48 26.53
N SER A 119 -7.85 -12.55 27.15
CA SER A 119 -7.20 -12.77 28.45
C SER A 119 -8.12 -12.49 29.65
N SER A 120 -9.30 -11.91 29.41
CA SER A 120 -10.31 -11.65 30.45
C SER A 120 -11.30 -12.81 30.66
N GLU A 121 -11.28 -13.81 29.77
CA GLU A 121 -11.96 -15.09 29.95
C GLU A 121 -10.92 -16.14 30.35
N ALA A 122 -11.04 -16.71 31.55
CA ALA A 122 -10.22 -17.86 31.94
C ALA A 122 -10.48 -18.99 30.93
N PRO A 123 -9.43 -19.61 30.35
CA PRO A 123 -9.65 -20.68 29.40
C PRO A 123 -10.38 -21.84 30.07
N PRO A 124 -11.31 -22.54 29.39
CA PRO A 124 -12.21 -23.54 29.99
C PRO A 124 -11.50 -24.75 30.63
N TRP A 125 -10.19 -24.89 30.46
CA TRP A 125 -9.36 -25.93 31.08
C TRP A 125 -8.67 -25.46 32.37
N ALA A 126 -8.77 -24.18 32.74
CA ALA A 126 -8.08 -23.62 33.91
C ALA A 126 -8.63 -24.15 35.26
N ASP A 127 -9.83 -24.74 35.28
CA ASP A 127 -10.45 -25.31 36.49
C ASP A 127 -9.89 -26.69 36.88
N ASP A 128 -9.15 -27.38 36.01
CA ASP A 128 -8.67 -28.75 36.25
C ASP A 128 -7.30 -28.84 36.99
N ALA A 129 -6.66 -27.71 37.31
CA ALA A 129 -5.33 -27.71 37.95
C ALA A 129 -5.33 -28.05 39.46
N GLY A 130 -6.48 -28.41 40.06
CA GLY A 130 -6.61 -28.61 41.51
C GLY A 130 -6.74 -30.06 42.02
N ALA A 131 -7.00 -31.05 41.16
CA ALA A 131 -7.35 -32.41 41.61
C ALA A 131 -6.25 -33.44 41.30
N GLY A 132 -5.06 -33.27 41.90
CA GLY A 132 -3.94 -34.18 41.61
C GLY A 132 -2.79 -34.18 42.61
N ALA A 133 -3.04 -33.92 43.90
CA ALA A 133 -2.04 -34.18 44.92
C ALA A 133 -1.86 -35.70 45.09
N ARG A 134 -0.82 -36.26 44.47
CA ARG A 134 -0.37 -37.64 44.71
C ARG A 134 0.19 -37.73 46.14
N GLN A 135 -0.45 -38.57 46.95
CA GLN A 135 0.17 -39.15 48.14
C GLN A 135 1.32 -40.07 47.70
N THR A 136 2.54 -39.72 48.07
CA THR A 136 3.65 -40.64 48.34
C THR A 136 4.46 -40.07 49.49
#